data_AF-A0A1W0WIK8-F1
#
_entry.id   AF-A0A1W0WIK8-F1
#
_cell.length_a   1.000
_cell.length_b   1.000
_cell.length_c   1.000
_cell.angle_alpha   90.00
_cell.angle_beta   90.00
_cell.angle_gamma   90.00
#
_symmetry.space_group_name_H-M   'P 1'
#
loop_
_entity.id
_entity.type
_entity.pdbx_description
1 polymer ?
#
loop_
_entity_poly.entity_id
_entity_poly.type
_entity_poly.pdbx_seq_one_letter_code
_entity_poly.pdbx_strand_id
1 'polypeptide(L)'
;MNECGGIRDCYYRKKGKPVPESRTKKWKQKFPKKVMCGAGVSYRGATSIYFVPPTSKVDSAFFLNNIVKPIVEKDIPRFYPGEEHKVILHFDSASSHTTPAVYSYLKSKKSSTSGKRIGWPTALT
;
A
#
# COMPACT_ATOMS: atom_id res chain seq x y z
N MET A 1 4.79 10.48 13.55
CA MET A 1 5.19 11.64 12.72
C MET A 1 3.94 12.33 12.20
N ASN A 2 3.31 13.20 12.99
CA ASN A 2 2.08 13.89 12.58
C ASN A 2 2.13 15.36 13.01
N GLU A 3 3.04 16.14 12.45
CA GLU A 3 2.95 17.60 12.52
C GLU A 3 3.32 18.18 11.15
N CYS A 4 2.32 18.65 10.41
CA CYS A 4 2.48 19.53 9.25
C CYS A 4 1.59 20.77 9.45
N GLY A 5 1.65 21.36 10.64
CA GLY A 5 1.00 22.63 10.97
C GLY A 5 1.75 23.86 10.44
N GLY A 6 2.81 23.67 9.65
CA GLY A 6 3.63 24.76 9.12
C GLY A 6 2.85 25.62 8.13
N ILE A 7 2.72 26.90 8.44
CA ILE A 7 2.32 27.92 7.46
C ILE A 7 3.47 28.04 6.47
N ARG A 8 3.22 27.76 5.18
CA ARG A 8 4.22 27.91 4.12
C ARG A 8 3.91 29.16 3.30
N ASP A 9 4.94 29.97 3.08
CA ASP A 9 4.86 31.08 2.14
C ASP A 9 4.97 30.52 0.72
N CYS A 10 3.85 30.52 -0.01
CA CYS A 10 3.81 30.10 -1.41
C CYS A 10 3.74 31.33 -2.31
N TYR A 11 4.77 31.52 -3.16
CA TYR A 11 4.79 32.59 -4.16
C TYR A 11 5.23 32.06 -5.53
N TYR A 12 4.68 32.64 -6.60
CA TYR A 12 5.16 32.41 -7.96
C TYR A 12 6.34 33.36 -8.24
N ARG A 13 7.54 32.82 -8.45
CA ARG A 13 8.73 33.60 -8.82
C ARG A 13 9.01 33.46 -10.32
N LYS A 14 9.00 34.57 -11.06
CA LYS A 14 9.70 34.62 -12.35
C LYS A 14 11.20 34.60 -12.08
N LYS A 15 11.95 33.69 -12.72
CA LYS A 15 13.40 33.52 -12.54
C LYS A 15 14.10 34.88 -12.60
N GLY A 16 14.85 35.23 -11.54
CA GLY A 16 15.67 36.45 -11.49
C GLY A 16 15.04 37.71 -10.89
N LYS A 17 13.76 37.72 -10.46
CA LYS A 17 13.17 38.89 -9.78
C LYS A 17 12.85 38.61 -8.30
N PRO A 18 13.04 39.59 -7.38
CA PRO A 18 12.53 39.48 -6.02
C PRO A 18 11.01 39.56 -6.02
N VAL A 19 10.36 38.84 -5.10
CA VAL A 19 8.89 38.83 -4.98
C VAL A 19 8.46 39.91 -3.99
N PRO A 20 7.57 40.84 -4.38
CA PRO A 20 7.02 41.82 -3.45
C PRO A 20 6.24 41.13 -2.34
N GLU A 21 6.40 41.59 -1.09
CA GLU A 21 5.72 41.01 0.08
C GLU A 21 4.19 41.01 -0.05
N SER A 22 3.63 42.02 -0.76
CA SER A 22 2.20 42.10 -1.11
C SER A 22 1.69 40.96 -2.01
N ARG A 23 2.58 40.24 -2.69
CA ARG A 23 2.27 39.06 -3.53
C ARG A 23 2.55 37.74 -2.83
N THR A 24 3.05 37.76 -1.59
CA THR A 24 3.28 36.57 -0.78
C THR A 24 1.97 36.15 -0.10
N LYS A 25 1.28 35.15 -0.64
CA LYS A 25 0.09 34.59 0.00
C LYS A 25 0.51 33.52 1.02
N LYS A 26 0.20 33.73 2.29
CA LYS A 26 0.35 32.71 3.34
C LYS A 26 -0.82 31.73 3.22
N TRP A 27 -0.58 30.55 2.66
CA TRP A 27 -1.61 29.52 2.57
C TRP A 27 -1.50 28.58 3.77
N LYS A 28 -2.61 28.39 4.49
CA LYS A 28 -2.73 27.22 5.37
C LYS A 28 -2.73 26.00 4.46
N GLN A 29 -1.71 25.15 4.61
CA GLN A 29 -1.55 23.95 3.81
C GLN A 29 -2.75 23.03 4.07
N LYS A 30 -3.72 22.98 3.15
CA LYS A 30 -4.71 21.91 3.14
C LYS A 30 -3.97 20.63 2.79
N PHE A 31 -4.31 19.52 3.45
CA PHE A 31 -3.75 18.23 3.04
C PHE A 31 -4.00 18.04 1.54
N PRO A 32 -2.96 17.77 0.74
CA PRO A 32 -3.14 17.54 -0.68
C PRO A 32 -4.06 16.33 -0.89
N LYS A 33 -4.67 16.23 -2.08
CA LYS A 33 -5.41 15.02 -2.47
C LYS A 33 -4.48 13.83 -2.29
N LYS A 34 -4.87 12.88 -1.42
CA LYS A 34 -4.09 11.68 -1.13
C LYS A 34 -4.39 10.64 -2.20
N VAL A 35 -3.35 9.91 -2.61
CA VAL A 35 -3.48 8.71 -3.45
C VAL A 35 -3.03 7.54 -2.59
N MET A 36 -3.84 6.50 -2.55
CA MET A 36 -3.50 5.25 -1.89
C MET A 36 -3.28 4.20 -2.97
N CYS A 37 -2.28 3.35 -2.78
CA CYS A 37 -1.99 2.23 -3.67
C CYS A 37 -1.44 1.05 -2.88
N GLY A 38 -1.74 -0.17 -3.33
CA GLY A 38 -1.10 -1.39 -2.87
C GLY A 38 0.03 -1.79 -3.83
N ALA A 39 1.16 -2.20 -3.28
CA ALA A 39 2.25 -2.82 -4.02
C ALA A 39 2.96 -3.82 -3.11
N GLY A 40 3.55 -4.85 -3.71
CA GLY A 40 4.40 -5.84 -3.06
C GLY A 40 5.80 -5.83 -3.66
N VAL A 41 6.78 -6.30 -2.90
CA VAL A 41 8.15 -6.50 -3.36
C VAL A 41 8.58 -7.91 -2.98
N SER A 42 9.32 -8.55 -3.88
CA SER A 42 9.92 -9.86 -3.70
C SER A 42 11.37 -9.84 -4.15
N TYR A 43 12.14 -10.90 -3.87
CA TYR A 43 13.51 -11.04 -4.35
C TYR A 43 13.61 -10.93 -5.88
N ARG A 44 12.60 -11.42 -6.61
CA ARG A 44 12.58 -11.42 -8.09
C ARG A 44 11.95 -10.18 -8.72
N GLY A 45 11.52 -9.20 -7.92
CA GLY A 45 11.01 -7.93 -8.42
C GLY A 45 9.81 -7.37 -7.65
N ALA A 46 9.35 -6.20 -8.09
CA ALA A 46 8.20 -5.50 -7.54
C ALA A 46 6.93 -5.78 -8.35
N THR A 47 5.80 -5.95 -7.66
CA THR A 47 4.49 -6.14 -8.28
C THR A 47 4.06 -4.91 -9.08
N SER A 48 2.96 -5.03 -9.83
CA SER A 48 2.26 -3.84 -10.31
C SER A 48 1.79 -2.96 -9.14
N ILE A 49 1.61 -1.66 -9.40
CA ILE A 49 1.01 -0.73 -8.43
C ILE A 49 -0.51 -0.75 -8.62
N TYR A 50 -1.22 -1.11 -7.56
CA TYR A 50 -2.68 -1.22 -7.54
C TYR A 50 -3.28 0.02 -6.89
N PHE A 51 -3.80 0.94 -7.71
CA PHE A 51 -4.38 2.20 -7.21
C PHE A 51 -5.73 1.97 -6.51
N VAL A 52 -5.88 2.62 -5.36
CA VAL A 52 -7.14 2.69 -4.62
C VAL A 52 -7.84 3.99 -5.00
N PRO A 53 -9.13 3.94 -5.41
CA PRO A 53 -9.88 5.16 -5.71
C PRO A 53 -9.92 6.10 -4.49
N PRO A 54 -9.81 7.42 -4.68
CA PRO A 54 -9.63 8.38 -3.60
C PRO A 54 -10.81 8.48 -2.62
N THR A 55 -11.99 7.99 -3.00
CA THR A 55 -13.20 7.96 -2.17
C THR A 55 -13.45 6.60 -1.50
N SER A 56 -12.65 5.59 -1.82
CA SER A 56 -12.86 4.23 -1.34
C SER A 56 -12.13 3.98 -0.03
N LYS A 57 -12.88 3.57 1.00
CA LYS A 57 -12.29 2.92 2.17
C LYS A 57 -11.81 1.53 1.72
N VAL A 58 -10.57 1.18 2.03
CA VAL A 58 -10.07 -0.18 1.80
C VAL A 58 -10.70 -1.10 2.84
N ASP A 59 -11.86 -1.65 2.52
CA ASP A 59 -12.41 -2.78 3.24
C ASP A 59 -11.75 -4.10 2.80
N SER A 60 -12.13 -5.18 3.44
CA SER A 60 -11.57 -6.50 3.17
C SER A 60 -11.90 -7.04 1.79
N ALA A 61 -13.09 -6.73 1.27
CA ALA A 61 -13.52 -7.19 -0.05
C ALA A 61 -12.72 -6.46 -1.14
N PHE A 62 -12.54 -5.15 -0.98
CA PHE A 62 -11.69 -4.33 -1.83
C PHE A 62 -10.25 -4.84 -1.79
N PHE A 63 -9.67 -5.00 -0.59
CA PHE A 63 -8.31 -5.50 -0.42
C PHE A 63 -8.12 -6.86 -1.11
N LEU A 64 -9.03 -7.80 -0.88
CA LEU A 64 -8.97 -9.13 -1.48
C LEU A 64 -9.06 -9.07 -3.02
N ASN A 65 -10.06 -8.37 -3.55
CA ASN A 65 -10.35 -8.42 -4.99
C ASN A 65 -9.41 -7.56 -5.83
N ASN A 66 -8.98 -6.41 -5.31
CA ASN A 66 -8.27 -5.41 -6.09
C ASN A 66 -6.76 -5.39 -5.81
N ILE A 67 -6.31 -6.04 -4.73
CA ILE A 67 -4.88 -6.11 -4.37
C ILE A 67 -4.42 -7.56 -4.29
N VAL A 68 -5.00 -8.38 -3.41
CA VAL A 68 -4.50 -9.74 -3.15
C VAL A 68 -4.67 -10.66 -4.37
N LYS A 69 -5.87 -10.74 -4.95
CA LYS A 69 -6.13 -11.59 -6.12
C LYS A 69 -5.21 -11.26 -7.30
N PRO A 70 -5.07 -9.98 -7.73
CA PRO A 70 -4.12 -9.63 -8.78
C PRO A 70 -2.67 -10.06 -8.48
N ILE A 71 -2.20 -9.87 -7.24
CA ILE A 71 -0.85 -10.30 -6.86
C ILE A 71 -0.72 -11.82 -6.98
N VAL A 72 -1.66 -12.58 -6.42
CA VAL A 72 -1.62 -14.05 -6.40
C VAL A 72 -1.75 -14.66 -7.80
N GLU A 73 -2.61 -14.09 -8.63
CA GLU A 73 -2.99 -14.70 -9.92
C GLU A 73 -2.17 -14.18 -11.10
N LYS A 74 -1.51 -13.02 -10.97
CA LYS A 74 -0.73 -12.40 -12.05
C LYS A 74 0.73 -12.20 -11.68
N ASP A 75 1.02 -11.56 -10.55
CA ASP A 75 2.40 -11.21 -10.21
C ASP A 75 3.21 -12.42 -9.73
N ILE A 76 2.63 -13.29 -8.87
CA ILE A 76 3.33 -14.47 -8.36
C ILE A 76 3.73 -15.43 -9.49
N PRO A 77 2.84 -15.87 -10.42
CA PRO A 77 3.24 -16.74 -11.53
C PRO A 77 4.27 -16.08 -12.46
N ARG A 78 4.21 -14.75 -12.61
CA ARG A 78 5.19 -13.99 -13.39
C ARG A 78 6.58 -14.02 -12.77
N PHE A 79 6.69 -13.91 -11.45
CA PHE A 79 7.98 -13.90 -10.74
C PHE A 79 8.50 -15.31 -10.45
N TYR A 80 7.62 -16.25 -10.14
CA TYR A 80 7.95 -17.58 -9.65
C TYR A 80 7.26 -18.68 -10.47
N PRO A 81 7.48 -18.75 -11.79
CA PRO A 81 6.83 -19.74 -12.64
C PRO A 81 7.20 -21.17 -12.20
N GLY A 82 6.19 -21.97 -11.85
CA GLY A 82 6.36 -23.34 -11.34
C GLY A 82 6.77 -23.46 -9.87
N GLU A 83 7.05 -22.34 -9.20
CA GLU A 83 7.45 -22.27 -7.80
C GLU A 83 6.46 -21.48 -6.93
N GLU A 84 5.25 -21.22 -7.45
CA GLU A 84 4.24 -20.38 -6.81
C GLU A 84 3.86 -20.90 -5.41
N HIS A 85 3.87 -22.22 -5.23
CA HIS A 85 3.58 -22.92 -3.97
C HIS A 85 4.63 -22.66 -2.87
N LYS A 86 5.82 -22.15 -3.21
CA LYS A 86 6.86 -21.77 -2.25
C LYS A 86 6.73 -20.33 -1.77
N VAL A 87 5.86 -19.54 -2.40
CA VAL A 87 5.73 -18.11 -2.12
C VAL A 87 4.93 -17.89 -0.85
N ILE A 88 5.52 -17.11 0.07
CA ILE A 88 4.89 -16.66 1.30
C ILE A 88 4.43 -15.22 1.11
N LEU A 89 3.16 -14.95 1.37
CA LEU A 89 2.62 -13.58 1.37
C LEU A 89 2.67 -12.98 2.77
N HIS A 90 3.24 -11.78 2.84
CA HIS A 90 3.39 -11.01 4.08
C HIS A 90 2.82 -9.59 3.89
N PHE A 91 1.93 -9.20 4.79
CA PHE A 91 1.33 -7.87 4.90
C PHE A 91 1.05 -7.57 6.38
N ASP A 92 0.81 -6.30 6.71
CA ASP A 92 0.53 -5.87 8.08
C ASP A 92 -0.86 -6.33 8.56
N SER A 93 -1.05 -6.33 9.88
CA SER A 93 -2.26 -6.83 10.55
C SER A 93 -3.44 -5.86 10.54
N ALA A 94 -3.59 -5.03 9.49
CA ALA A 94 -4.75 -4.17 9.36
C ALA A 94 -6.06 -4.99 9.39
N SER A 95 -7.14 -4.41 9.91
CA SER A 95 -8.41 -5.11 10.06
C SER A 95 -8.97 -5.60 8.73
N SER A 96 -8.72 -4.88 7.64
CA SER A 96 -9.10 -5.29 6.28
C SER A 96 -8.36 -6.56 5.83
N HIS A 97 -7.08 -6.71 6.20
CA HIS A 97 -6.19 -7.78 5.76
C HIS A 97 -6.38 -9.10 6.54
N THR A 98 -6.94 -9.01 7.75
CA THR A 98 -7.03 -10.13 8.69
C THR A 98 -8.41 -10.78 8.75
N THR A 99 -9.28 -10.52 7.77
CA THR A 99 -10.60 -11.13 7.75
C THR A 99 -10.59 -12.60 7.33
N PRO A 100 -11.58 -13.39 7.79
CA PRO A 100 -11.71 -14.79 7.37
C PRO A 100 -11.76 -14.97 5.85
N ALA A 101 -12.37 -14.03 5.12
CA ALA A 101 -12.46 -14.10 3.66
C ALA A 101 -11.07 -14.07 2.99
N VAL A 102 -10.17 -13.20 3.47
CA VAL A 102 -8.79 -13.10 2.96
C VAL A 102 -8.02 -14.39 3.26
N TYR A 103 -8.08 -14.88 4.50
CA TYR A 103 -7.40 -16.12 4.89
C TYR A 103 -7.94 -17.34 4.15
N SER A 104 -9.25 -17.48 4.02
CA SER A 104 -9.88 -18.59 3.30
C SER A 104 -9.46 -18.60 1.83
N TYR A 105 -9.41 -17.43 1.18
CA TYR A 105 -8.91 -17.34 -0.20
C TYR A 105 -7.46 -17.79 -0.29
N LEU A 106 -6.58 -17.28 0.56
CA LEU A 106 -5.15 -17.60 0.50
C LEU A 106 -4.88 -19.08 0.82
N LYS A 107 -5.62 -19.66 1.77
CA LYS A 107 -5.59 -21.10 2.07
C LYS A 107 -6.05 -21.94 0.88
N SER A 108 -7.08 -21.50 0.16
CA SER A 108 -7.59 -22.20 -1.02
C SER A 108 -6.58 -22.24 -2.18
N LYS A 109 -5.68 -21.23 -2.25
CA LYS A 109 -4.65 -21.11 -3.29
C LYS A 109 -3.35 -21.86 -2.96
N LYS A 110 -3.28 -22.57 -1.83
CA LYS A 110 -2.07 -23.24 -1.30
C LYS A 110 -0.85 -22.30 -1.13
N SER A 111 -1.07 -20.99 -1.05
CA SER A 111 -0.04 -20.04 -0.62
C SER A 111 -0.01 -19.98 0.90
N SER A 112 1.13 -20.19 1.54
CA SER A 112 1.26 -20.03 2.99
C SER A 112 1.26 -18.54 3.34
N THR A 113 0.37 -18.14 4.25
CA THR A 113 0.28 -16.75 4.74
C THR A 113 0.87 -16.65 6.12
N SER A 114 1.87 -15.78 6.30
CA SER A 114 2.42 -15.46 7.61
C SER A 114 1.68 -14.25 8.23
N GLY A 115 0.40 -14.43 8.56
CA GLY A 115 -0.37 -13.46 9.33
C GLY A 115 -0.65 -14.01 10.73
N LYS A 116 0.19 -13.69 11.72
CA LYS A 116 -0.03 -14.10 13.12
C LYS A 116 -0.77 -13.02 13.90
N ARG A 117 -1.88 -13.39 14.55
CA ARG A 117 -2.27 -12.79 15.84
C ARG A 117 -1.08 -12.98 16.78
N ILE A 118 -0.72 -11.91 17.50
CA ILE A 118 0.45 -11.78 18.36
C ILE A 118 0.59 -13.05 19.24
N GLY A 119 1.71 -13.75 19.07
CA GLY A 119 2.02 -15.02 19.71
C GLY A 119 2.98 -15.85 18.87
N TRP A 120 4.29 -15.62 19.03
CA TRP A 120 5.28 -16.66 18.69
C TRP A 120 4.91 -17.92 19.50
N PRO A 121 4.94 -19.14 18.92
CA PRO A 121 6.22 -19.80 18.67
C PRO A 121 6.25 -20.78 17.48
N THR A 122 7.43 -21.42 17.38
CA THR A 122 7.78 -22.77 16.90
C THR A 122 8.10 -23.02 15.42
N ALA A 123 9.29 -23.61 15.27
CA ALA A 123 10.04 -24.00 14.09
C ALA A 123 9.41 -25.15 13.28
N LEU A 124 10.21 -25.61 12.29
CA LEU A 124 10.20 -26.84 11.47
C LEU A 124 9.93 -26.49 10.00
N THR A 125 10.87 -26.63 9.05
CA THR A 125 12.21 -27.25 8.98
C THR A 125 12.96 -26.56 7.84
#